data_AF-A0A8J7X3Q5-F1
#
_entry.id   AF-A0A8J7X3Q5-F1
#
_cell.length_a   1.000
_cell.length_b   1.000
_cell.length_c   1.000
_cell.angle_alpha   90.00
_cell.angle_beta   90.00
_cell.angle_gamma   90.00
#
_symmetry.space_group_name_H-M   'P 1'
#
loop_
_entity.id
_entity.type
_entity.pdbx_description
1 polymer ?
#
loop_
_entity_poly.entity_id
_entity_poly.type
_entity_poly.pdbx_seq_one_letter_code
_entity_poly.pdbx_strand_id
1 'polypeptide(L)'
;MRTHRSRGFTLIELMIAVLIVGILAAIALTSYQRNVVETRRKAATACLLEAAQRLERFHTTRMTYVGADLSGVQCRNDLAAFYTIEIESGSLTQRAYRVRAVAVGQQAARDTACGTLVLDQLGQRFVGATPGGGACW
;
A
#
# COMPACT_ATOMS: atom_id res chain seq x y z
N MET A 1 59.56 -22.21 -16.99
CA MET A 1 58.32 -21.57 -16.49
C MET A 1 57.47 -21.16 -17.69
N ARG A 2 56.32 -21.79 -17.92
CA ARG A 2 55.36 -21.35 -18.94
C ARG A 2 54.58 -20.17 -18.38
N THR A 3 54.81 -18.98 -18.92
CA THR A 3 54.04 -17.78 -18.56
C THR A 3 52.67 -17.88 -19.21
N HIS A 4 51.63 -18.06 -18.40
CA HIS A 4 50.25 -17.96 -18.87
C HIS A 4 49.99 -16.51 -19.32
N ARG A 5 49.75 -16.28 -20.61
CA ARG A 5 49.27 -14.98 -21.10
C ARG A 5 47.88 -14.73 -20.50
N SER A 6 47.75 -13.71 -19.67
CA SER A 6 46.46 -13.18 -19.23
C SER A 6 45.67 -12.71 -20.46
N ARG A 7 44.53 -13.34 -20.75
CA ARG A 7 43.61 -12.88 -21.81
C ARG A 7 42.77 -11.76 -21.21
N GLY A 8 42.90 -10.55 -21.74
CA GLY A 8 42.09 -9.39 -21.33
C GLY A 8 40.74 -9.37 -22.05
N PHE A 9 39.75 -8.71 -21.46
CA PHE A 9 38.47 -8.43 -22.08
C PHE A 9 38.63 -7.42 -23.22
N THR A 10 37.86 -7.59 -24.30
CA THR A 10 37.80 -6.60 -25.38
C THR A 10 36.86 -5.45 -25.02
N LEU A 11 37.10 -4.27 -25.59
CA LEU A 11 36.23 -3.11 -25.37
C LEU A 11 34.78 -3.38 -25.81
N ILE A 12 34.60 -4.15 -26.89
CA ILE A 12 33.26 -4.52 -27.39
C ILE A 12 32.53 -5.47 -26.43
N GLU A 13 33.27 -6.38 -25.78
CA GLU A 13 32.70 -7.32 -24.80
C GLU A 13 32.24 -6.59 -23.54
N LEU A 14 32.97 -5.56 -23.12
CA LEU A 14 32.54 -4.67 -22.04
C LEU A 14 31.32 -3.83 -22.44
N MET A 15 31.26 -3.31 -23.68
CA MET A 15 30.09 -2.56 -24.16
C MET A 15 28.83 -3.44 -24.21
N ILE A 16 28.94 -4.68 -24.66
CA ILE A 16 27.82 -5.64 -24.68
C ILE A 16 27.38 -5.96 -23.24
N ALA A 17 28.33 -6.17 -22.32
CA ALA A 17 28.01 -6.42 -20.91
C ALA A 17 27.23 -5.24 -20.28
N VAL A 18 27.67 -4.00 -20.51
CA VAL A 18 26.99 -2.79 -20.03
C VAL A 18 25.59 -2.66 -20.66
N LEU A 19 25.45 -2.95 -21.95
CA LEU A 19 24.17 -2.94 -22.64
C LEU A 19 23.16 -3.92 -22.01
N ILE A 20 23.59 -5.17 -21.75
CA ILE A 20 22.74 -6.19 -21.13
C ILE A 20 22.32 -5.74 -19.72
N VAL A 21 23.24 -5.24 -18.90
CA VAL A 21 22.95 -4.74 -17.55
C VAL A 21 21.95 -3.59 -17.61
N GLY A 22 22.08 -2.67 -18.58
CA GLY A 22 21.14 -1.56 -18.76
C GLY A 22 19.71 -2.02 -19.05
N ILE A 23 19.55 -3.01 -19.93
CA ILE A 23 18.23 -3.58 -20.25
C ILE A 23 17.61 -4.25 -19.01
N LEU A 24 18.40 -5.06 -18.28
CA LEU A 24 17.92 -5.73 -17.08
C LEU A 24 17.51 -4.74 -15.98
N ALA A 25 18.30 -3.68 -15.78
CA ALA A 25 18.01 -2.64 -14.78
C ALA A 25 16.68 -1.92 -15.06
N ALA A 26 16.36 -1.62 -16.33
CA ALA A 26 15.12 -0.96 -16.71
C ALA A 26 13.87 -1.80 -16.33
N ILE A 27 13.91 -3.10 -16.59
CA ILE A 27 12.80 -4.03 -16.25
C ILE A 27 12.71 -4.21 -14.73
N ALA A 28 13.84 -4.43 -14.07
CA ALA A 28 13.89 -4.69 -12.64
C ALA A 28 13.32 -3.53 -11.80
N LEU A 29 13.63 -2.29 -12.18
CA LEU A 29 13.19 -1.11 -11.42
C LEU A 29 11.66 -0.97 -11.40
N THR A 30 11.01 -1.10 -12.56
CA THR A 30 9.54 -0.96 -12.63
C THR A 30 8.82 -2.07 -11.89
N SER A 31 9.33 -3.30 -11.97
CA SER A 31 8.80 -4.45 -11.23
C SER A 31 8.93 -4.26 -9.73
N TYR A 32 10.11 -3.84 -9.24
CA TYR A 32 10.32 -3.58 -7.82
C TYR A 32 9.37 -2.51 -7.28
N GLN A 33 9.20 -1.40 -8.01
CA GLN A 33 8.29 -0.33 -7.59
C GLN A 33 6.85 -0.80 -7.47
N ARG A 34 6.36 -1.64 -8.39
CA ARG A 34 5.01 -2.23 -8.30
C ARG A 34 4.85 -3.12 -7.07
N ASN A 35 5.84 -3.97 -6.79
CA ASN A 35 5.82 -4.83 -5.60
C ASN A 35 5.76 -4.00 -4.30
N VAL A 36 6.56 -2.93 -4.20
CA VAL A 36 6.54 -2.05 -3.02
C VAL A 36 5.18 -1.38 -2.84
N VAL A 37 4.56 -0.91 -3.93
CA VAL A 37 3.21 -0.32 -3.90
C VAL A 37 2.20 -1.35 -3.39
N GLU A 38 2.24 -2.57 -3.91
CA GLU A 38 1.34 -3.66 -3.50
C GLU A 38 1.54 -4.06 -2.04
N THR A 39 2.78 -4.17 -1.56
CA THR A 39 3.08 -4.48 -0.16
C THR A 39 2.52 -3.40 0.77
N ARG A 40 2.70 -2.12 0.44
CA ARG A 40 2.15 -1.02 1.23
C ARG A 40 0.63 -1.01 1.24
N ARG A 41 0.02 -1.33 0.10
CA ARG A 41 -1.44 -1.47 -0.01
C ARG A 41 -1.96 -2.59 0.89
N LYS A 42 -1.28 -3.74 0.91
CA LYS A 42 -1.59 -4.86 1.84
C LYS A 42 -1.43 -4.47 3.31
N ALA A 43 -0.43 -3.65 3.64
CA ALA A 43 -0.27 -3.13 5.00
C ALA A 43 -1.41 -2.16 5.35
N ALA A 44 -1.85 -1.31 4.42
CA ALA A 44 -2.99 -0.42 4.61
C ALA A 44 -4.30 -1.20 4.79
N THR A 45 -4.55 -2.26 4.02
CA THR A 45 -5.74 -3.10 4.20
C THR A 45 -5.75 -3.81 5.55
N ALA A 46 -4.59 -4.32 6.01
CA ALA A 46 -4.47 -4.87 7.36
C ALA A 46 -4.78 -3.82 8.44
N CYS A 47 -4.31 -2.59 8.26
CA CYS A 47 -4.57 -1.51 9.21
C CYS A 47 -6.04 -1.04 9.18
N LEU A 48 -6.72 -1.10 8.03
CA LEU A 48 -8.17 -0.88 7.94
C LEU A 48 -8.95 -1.93 8.72
N LEU A 49 -8.51 -3.20 8.71
CA LEU A 49 -9.12 -4.26 9.50
C LEU A 49 -8.90 -4.04 11.01
N GLU A 50 -7.72 -3.58 11.42
CA GLU A 50 -7.47 -3.20 12.82
C GLU A 50 -8.35 -2.03 13.27
N ALA A 51 -8.51 -1.02 12.40
CA ALA A 51 -9.39 0.10 12.64
C ALA A 51 -10.86 -0.34 12.74
N ALA A 52 -11.33 -1.23 11.85
CA ALA A 52 -12.66 -1.83 11.94
C ALA A 52 -12.86 -2.56 13.28
N GLN A 53 -11.91 -3.41 13.69
CA GLN A 53 -11.96 -4.09 14.99
C GLN A 53 -12.01 -3.10 16.17
N ARG A 54 -11.34 -1.95 16.10
CA ARG A 54 -11.42 -0.90 17.12
C ARG A 54 -12.82 -0.28 17.19
N LEU A 55 -13.44 -0.02 16.04
CA LEU A 55 -14.79 0.51 15.93
C LEU A 55 -15.83 -0.50 16.44
N GLU A 56 -15.72 -1.78 16.07
CA GLU A 56 -16.60 -2.84 16.57
C GLU A 56 -16.53 -2.96 18.10
N ARG A 57 -15.32 -2.92 18.68
CA ARG A 57 -15.15 -2.91 20.16
C ARG A 57 -15.83 -1.70 20.82
N PHE A 58 -15.76 -0.53 20.19
CA PHE A 58 -16.46 0.66 20.68
C PHE A 58 -17.98 0.44 20.65
N HIS A 59 -18.51 -0.10 19.55
CA HIS A 59 -19.94 -0.36 19.42
C HIS A 59 -20.44 -1.41 20.40
N THR A 60 -19.67 -2.47 20.67
CA THR A 60 -20.04 -3.48 21.69
C THR A 60 -20.21 -2.90 23.09
N THR A 61 -19.48 -1.83 23.42
CA THR A 61 -19.54 -1.21 24.76
C THR A 61 -20.49 -0.01 24.84
N ARG A 62 -20.72 0.69 23.72
CA ARG A 62 -21.52 1.92 23.69
C ARG A 62 -22.81 1.84 22.86
N MET A 63 -23.03 0.74 22.13
CA MET A 63 -24.18 0.52 21.25
C MET A 63 -24.38 1.63 20.19
N THR A 64 -23.29 2.31 19.81
CA THR A 64 -23.25 3.37 18.80
C THR A 64 -21.82 3.51 18.27
N TYR A 65 -21.63 3.96 17.02
CA TYR A 65 -20.32 4.40 16.52
C TYR A 65 -20.11 5.91 16.68
N VAL A 66 -21.14 6.68 17.08
CA VAL A 66 -21.02 8.12 17.29
C VAL A 66 -20.00 8.39 18.39
N GLY A 67 -19.03 9.25 18.09
CA GLY A 67 -17.91 9.56 19.00
C GLY A 67 -16.82 8.50 19.05
N ALA A 68 -16.87 7.48 18.18
CA ALA A 68 -15.75 6.57 18.01
C ALA A 68 -14.57 7.28 17.35
N ASP A 69 -13.37 6.85 17.72
CA ASP A 69 -12.11 7.30 17.14
C ASP A 69 -11.22 6.09 16.83
N LEU A 70 -10.08 6.38 16.21
CA LEU A 70 -9.04 5.38 15.94
C LEU A 70 -7.87 5.49 16.93
N SER A 71 -8.15 5.96 18.15
CA SER A 71 -7.15 5.97 19.22
C SER A 71 -6.71 4.54 19.52
N GLY A 72 -5.39 4.36 19.65
CA GLY A 72 -4.79 3.05 19.91
C GLY A 72 -4.51 2.18 18.68
N VAL A 73 -4.95 2.57 17.48
CA VAL A 73 -4.63 1.86 16.23
C VAL A 73 -3.22 2.27 15.76
N GLN A 74 -2.20 1.49 16.11
CA GLN A 74 -0.79 1.90 15.98
C GLN A 74 -0.28 1.88 14.54
N CYS A 75 -0.78 0.96 13.71
CA CYS A 75 -0.39 0.83 12.30
C CYS A 75 -0.61 2.11 11.48
N ARG A 76 -1.46 3.04 11.96
CA ARG A 76 -1.65 4.38 11.37
C ARG A 76 -0.37 5.21 11.38
N ASN A 77 0.43 5.07 12.43
CA ASN A 77 1.70 5.78 12.58
C ASN A 77 2.77 5.18 11.67
N ASP A 78 2.85 3.85 11.63
CA ASP A 78 3.80 3.12 10.78
C ASP A 78 3.58 3.41 9.29
N LEU A 79 2.33 3.63 8.91
CA LEU A 79 1.93 3.89 7.53
C LEU A 79 1.82 5.38 7.17
N ALA A 80 2.02 6.31 8.11
CA ALA A 80 1.74 7.73 7.91
C ALA A 80 2.45 8.37 6.71
N ALA A 81 3.62 7.83 6.31
CA ALA A 81 4.37 8.28 5.15
C ALA A 81 3.76 7.86 3.78
N PHE A 82 2.84 6.88 3.78
CA PHE A 82 2.28 6.26 2.57
C PHE A 82 0.76 6.26 2.54
N TYR A 83 0.11 6.20 3.70
CA TYR A 83 -1.35 6.24 3.83
C TYR A 83 -1.77 7.08 5.03
N THR A 84 -2.81 7.89 4.84
CA THR A 84 -3.59 8.49 5.93
C THR A 84 -4.80 7.60 6.19
N ILE A 85 -4.85 7.02 7.39
CA ILE A 85 -5.94 6.12 7.80
C ILE A 85 -6.84 6.88 8.77
N GLU A 86 -8.10 7.00 8.40
CA GLU A 86 -9.07 7.86 9.08
C GLU A 86 -10.50 7.38 8.88
N ILE A 87 -11.37 7.85 9.76
CA ILE A 87 -12.81 7.66 9.61
C ILE A 87 -13.31 8.70 8.61
N GLU A 88 -14.11 8.26 7.64
CA GLU A 88 -14.72 9.16 6.67
C GLU A 88 -15.68 10.13 7.36
N SER A 89 -15.49 11.42 7.11
CA SER A 89 -16.24 12.49 7.74
C SER A 89 -17.75 12.31 7.54
N GLY A 90 -18.51 12.38 8.62
CA GLY A 90 -19.97 12.20 8.59
C GLY A 90 -20.45 10.75 8.43
N SER A 91 -19.56 9.76 8.37
CA SER A 91 -19.95 8.35 8.22
C SER A 91 -20.41 7.70 9.53
N LEU A 92 -20.02 8.24 10.69
CA LEU A 92 -20.35 7.68 11.99
C LEU A 92 -21.83 7.91 12.32
N THR A 93 -22.56 6.81 12.42
CA THR A 93 -23.94 6.81 12.90
C THR A 93 -24.09 5.80 14.04
N GLN A 94 -25.31 5.57 14.51
CA GLN A 94 -25.54 4.53 15.50
C GLN A 94 -25.14 3.13 14.98
N ARG A 95 -25.25 2.87 13.67
CA ARG A 95 -25.12 1.52 13.11
C ARG A 95 -24.18 1.41 11.91
N ALA A 96 -23.54 2.49 11.50
CA ALA A 96 -22.66 2.51 10.34
C ALA A 96 -21.40 3.35 10.58
N TYR A 97 -20.33 2.98 9.88
CA TYR A 97 -19.10 3.74 9.73
C TYR A 97 -18.47 3.45 8.38
N ARG A 98 -17.62 4.35 7.92
CA ARG A 98 -16.68 4.09 6.83
C ARG A 98 -15.29 4.50 7.28
N VAL A 99 -14.34 3.59 7.19
CA VAL A 99 -12.92 3.86 7.47
C VAL A 99 -12.15 3.78 6.16
N ARG A 100 -11.29 4.77 5.90
CA ARG A 100 -10.55 4.89 4.64
C ARG A 100 -9.05 4.98 4.86
N ALA A 101 -8.30 4.44 3.90
CA ALA A 101 -6.87 4.58 3.75
C ALA A 101 -6.61 5.40 2.47
N VAL A 102 -6.24 6.66 2.63
CA VAL A 102 -5.94 7.60 1.55
C VAL A 102 -4.45 7.53 1.25
N ALA A 103 -4.06 7.09 0.06
CA ALA A 103 -2.66 7.08 -0.35
C ALA A 103 -2.07 8.50 -0.35
N VAL A 104 -0.82 8.66 0.12
CA VAL A 104 -0.09 9.93 0.14
C VAL A 104 1.31 9.79 -0.46
N GLY A 105 1.95 10.93 -0.78
CA GLY A 105 3.32 10.98 -1.27
C GLY A 105 3.58 10.10 -2.50
N GLN A 106 4.68 9.34 -2.46
CA GLN A 106 5.06 8.43 -3.55
C GLN A 106 4.06 7.28 -3.75
N GLN A 107 3.29 6.89 -2.73
CA GLN A 107 2.26 5.89 -2.88
C GLN A 107 1.12 6.44 -3.75
N ALA A 108 0.65 7.66 -3.46
CA ALA A 108 -0.39 8.32 -4.27
C ALA A 108 0.03 8.50 -5.73
N ALA A 109 1.29 8.87 -5.98
CA ALA A 109 1.82 9.09 -7.32
C ALA A 109 1.95 7.79 -8.15
N ARG A 110 2.11 6.63 -7.49
CA ARG A 110 2.37 5.35 -8.15
C ARG A 110 1.16 4.41 -8.16
N ASP A 111 0.24 4.57 -7.22
CA ASP A 111 -0.97 3.77 -7.07
C ASP A 111 -2.21 4.50 -7.63
N THR A 112 -2.08 5.06 -8.83
CA THR A 112 -3.15 5.87 -9.46
C THR A 112 -4.40 5.05 -9.80
N ALA A 113 -4.27 3.73 -9.88
CA ALA A 113 -5.38 2.82 -10.18
C ALA A 113 -6.26 2.54 -8.95
N CYS A 114 -5.68 2.49 -7.75
CA CYS A 114 -6.42 2.15 -6.53
C CYS A 114 -6.64 3.35 -5.60
N GLY A 115 -5.69 4.28 -5.49
CA GLY A 115 -5.88 5.50 -4.71
C GLY A 115 -6.34 5.26 -3.25
N THR A 116 -7.62 5.51 -2.98
CA THR A 116 -8.22 5.39 -1.64
C THR A 116 -8.96 4.07 -1.46
N LEU A 117 -8.63 3.33 -0.40
CA LEU A 117 -9.35 2.11 -0.01
C LEU A 117 -10.32 2.43 1.13
N VAL A 118 -11.57 1.96 1.06
CA VAL A 118 -12.56 2.14 2.13
C VAL A 118 -13.17 0.81 2.58
N LEU A 119 -13.28 0.61 3.90
CA LEU A 119 -13.99 -0.51 4.51
C LEU A 119 -15.16 0.03 5.34
N ASP A 120 -16.32 -0.62 5.26
CA ASP A 120 -17.49 -0.29 6.09
C ASP A 120 -17.79 -1.37 7.16
N GLN A 121 -18.80 -1.11 7.98
CA GLN A 121 -19.23 -2.02 9.05
C GLN A 121 -19.76 -3.38 8.57
N LEU A 122 -20.14 -3.48 7.29
CA LEU A 122 -20.63 -4.73 6.69
C LEU A 122 -19.47 -5.54 6.11
N GLY A 123 -18.24 -5.03 6.20
CA GLY A 123 -17.07 -5.60 5.55
C GLY A 123 -17.06 -5.35 4.03
N GLN A 124 -17.92 -4.46 3.52
CA GLN A 124 -17.87 -4.05 2.12
C GLN A 124 -16.62 -3.22 1.88
N ARG A 125 -15.92 -3.59 0.82
CA ARG A 125 -14.68 -2.98 0.36
C ARG A 125 -14.99 -2.02 -0.77
N PHE A 126 -14.32 -0.88 -0.81
CA PHE A 126 -14.46 0.11 -1.88
C PHE A 126 -13.11 0.64 -2.33
N VAL A 127 -13.07 1.10 -3.56
CA VAL A 127 -12.00 1.92 -4.13
C VAL A 127 -12.60 3.30 -4.40
N GLY A 128 -12.27 4.27 -3.55
CA GLY A 128 -12.99 5.54 -3.45
C GLY A 128 -14.47 5.30 -3.14
N ALA A 129 -15.35 5.72 -4.04
CA ALA A 129 -16.80 5.51 -3.93
C ALA A 129 -17.26 4.19 -4.59
N THR A 130 -16.40 3.51 -5.36
CA THR A 130 -16.78 2.34 -6.16
C THR A 130 -16.77 1.07 -5.31
N PRO A 131 -17.89 0.34 -5.17
CA PRO A 131 -17.93 -0.93 -4.46
C PRO A 131 -17.02 -1.99 -5.08
N GLY A 132 -16.43 -2.83 -4.24
CA GLY A 132 -15.46 -3.84 -4.63
C GLY A 132 -14.05 -3.24 -4.76
N GLY A 133 -13.36 -3.60 -5.84
CA GLY A 133 -12.00 -3.14 -6.09
C GLY A 133 -11.02 -4.22 -6.51
N GLY A 134 -11.44 -5.49 -6.64
CA GLY A 134 -10.67 -6.57 -7.26
C GLY A 134 -9.19 -6.56 -6.89
N ALA A 135 -8.33 -6.31 -7.88
CA ALA A 135 -6.87 -6.28 -7.75
C ALA A 135 -6.29 -5.21 -6.80
N CYS A 136 -7.12 -4.31 -6.25
CA CYS A 136 -6.73 -3.30 -5.26
C CYS A 136 -6.83 -3.76 -3.80
N TRP A 137 -7.62 -4.80 -3.51
CA TRP A 137 -7.92 -5.27 -2.15
C TRP A 137 -7.28 -6.62 -1.81
#